data_AF-A0A9X9F1V7-F1
#
_entry.id   AF-A0A9X9F1V7-F1
#
_cell.length_a   1.000
_cell.length_b   1.000
_cell.length_c   1.000
_cell.angle_alpha   90.00
_cell.angle_beta   90.00
_cell.angle_gamma   90.00
#
_symmetry.space_group_name_H-M   'P 1'
#
loop_
_entity.id
_entity.type
_entity.pdbx_description
1 polymer ?
#
loop_
_entity_poly.entity_id
_entity_poly.type
_entity_poly.pdbx_seq_one_letter_code
_entity_poly.pdbx_strand_id
1 'polypeptide(L)'
;LKSLFDNYQSFQLLNLKEDRKKYFDGKIDLAIKLSDSWGKIFIECVEGDKKSDCPMFWGELGTPMISRKAKEILEPLICNNVEFLPLIHDVTSEVYYLINVLNTVDAINYNKAVLEKLSTGLIIGFEKYAFLANKVEGQIIFKTF
;
A
#
# COMPACT_ATOMS: atom_id res chain seq x y z
N LEU A 1 19.51 9.10 -15.78
CA LEU A 1 18.74 9.63 -14.63
C LEU A 1 19.26 8.97 -13.37
N LYS A 2 19.34 9.69 -12.25
CA LYS A 2 19.60 9.09 -10.93
C LYS A 2 18.29 8.44 -10.46
N SER A 3 18.33 7.18 -10.04
CA SER A 3 17.13 6.48 -9.52
C SER A 3 16.53 7.28 -8.35
N LEU A 4 15.20 7.40 -8.32
CA LEU A 4 14.48 8.11 -7.26
C LEU A 4 14.53 7.40 -5.90
N PHE A 5 14.91 6.11 -5.90
CA PHE A 5 14.94 5.26 -4.71
C PHE A 5 16.33 4.69 -4.44
N ASP A 6 17.40 5.48 -4.63
CA ASP A 6 18.78 5.07 -4.27
C ASP A 6 19.24 3.72 -4.88
N ASN A 7 18.72 3.41 -6.07
CA ASN A 7 18.92 2.16 -6.82
C ASN A 7 18.26 0.90 -6.20
N TYR A 8 17.32 1.07 -5.27
CA TYR A 8 16.44 0.00 -4.84
C TYR A 8 15.44 -0.38 -5.92
N GLN A 9 15.12 -1.67 -5.96
CA GLN A 9 14.12 -2.21 -6.87
C GLN A 9 12.76 -1.57 -6.64
N SER A 10 12.10 -1.19 -7.72
CA SER A 10 10.69 -0.83 -7.73
C SER A 10 9.94 -1.65 -8.76
N PHE A 11 8.65 -1.87 -8.51
CA PHE A 11 7.85 -2.82 -9.28
C PHE A 11 6.56 -2.20 -9.78
N GLN A 12 6.07 -2.69 -10.91
CA GLN A 12 4.75 -2.35 -11.43
C GLN A 12 4.02 -3.62 -11.86
N LEU A 13 2.71 -3.50 -12.10
CA LEU A 13 1.90 -4.56 -12.71
C LEU A 13 2.38 -4.85 -14.13
N LEU A 14 2.62 -6.12 -14.46
CA LEU A 14 3.00 -6.54 -15.80
C LEU A 14 1.90 -6.24 -16.82
N ASN A 15 0.64 -6.57 -16.49
CA ASN A 15 -0.54 -6.21 -17.28
C ASN A 15 -1.26 -5.01 -16.66
N LEU A 16 -0.58 -3.86 -16.64
CA LEU A 16 -1.01 -2.67 -15.90
C LEU A 16 -2.48 -2.30 -16.11
N LYS A 17 -2.98 -2.30 -17.34
CA LYS A 17 -4.35 -1.84 -17.63
C LYS A 17 -5.40 -2.84 -17.16
N GLU A 18 -5.23 -4.11 -17.53
CA GLU A 18 -6.19 -5.17 -17.23
C GLU A 18 -6.25 -5.48 -15.74
N ASP A 19 -5.08 -5.66 -15.11
CA ASP A 19 -5.01 -6.06 -13.71
C ASP A 19 -5.42 -4.92 -12.79
N ARG A 20 -5.02 -3.67 -13.08
CA ARG A 20 -5.47 -2.50 -12.30
C ARG A 20 -6.99 -2.39 -12.28
N LYS A 21 -7.61 -2.41 -13.46
CA LYS A 21 -9.08 -2.34 -13.58
C LYS A 21 -9.77 -3.50 -12.87
N LYS A 22 -9.20 -4.71 -12.94
CA LYS A 22 -9.83 -5.91 -12.40
C LYS A 22 -9.68 -6.03 -10.89
N TYR A 23 -8.54 -5.67 -10.32
CA TYR A 23 -8.20 -6.01 -8.93
C TYR A 23 -7.98 -4.80 -8.01
N PHE A 24 -7.68 -3.61 -8.56
CA PHE A 24 -7.23 -2.45 -7.77
C PHE A 24 -8.28 -1.32 -7.77
N ASP A 25 -8.70 -0.86 -8.96
CA ASP A 25 -9.54 0.32 -9.14
C ASP A 25 -10.81 0.29 -8.26
N GLY A 26 -10.88 1.23 -7.32
CA GLY A 26 -12.03 1.41 -6.42
C GLY A 26 -12.20 0.28 -5.40
N LYS A 27 -11.16 -0.49 -5.09
CA LYS A 27 -11.21 -1.64 -4.18
C LYS A 27 -10.28 -1.50 -2.99
N ILE A 28 -8.99 -1.33 -3.22
CA ILE A 28 -7.99 -1.35 -2.14
C ILE A 28 -8.16 -0.17 -1.18
N ASP A 29 -8.54 1.01 -1.67
CA ASP A 29 -8.81 2.18 -0.83
C ASP A 29 -10.01 1.98 0.13
N LEU A 30 -10.90 1.03 -0.14
CA LEU A 30 -12.15 0.83 0.61
C LEU A 30 -12.01 -0.11 1.82
N ALA A 31 -10.81 -0.59 2.13
CA ALA A 31 -10.56 -1.53 3.23
C ALA A 31 -11.42 -2.79 3.18
N ILE A 32 -11.84 -3.20 1.98
CA ILE A 32 -12.61 -4.42 1.76
C ILE A 32 -11.65 -5.60 1.58
N LYS A 33 -12.09 -6.79 2.01
CA LYS A 33 -11.35 -8.03 1.80
C LYS A 33 -11.41 -8.43 0.32
N LEU A 34 -10.27 -8.79 -0.26
CA LEU A 34 -10.09 -9.09 -1.68
C LEU A 34 -9.62 -10.52 -1.93
N SER A 35 -9.18 -11.25 -0.90
CA SER A 35 -8.66 -12.63 -1.02
C SER A 35 -9.51 -13.55 -1.90
N ASP A 36 -10.84 -13.43 -1.82
CA ASP A 36 -11.77 -14.33 -2.52
C ASP A 36 -11.84 -14.06 -4.03
N SER A 37 -11.40 -12.87 -4.45
CA SER A 37 -11.38 -12.42 -5.84
C SER A 37 -9.96 -12.18 -6.37
N TRP A 38 -8.94 -12.42 -5.54
CA TRP A 38 -7.56 -12.13 -5.88
C TRP A 38 -7.02 -13.14 -6.87
N GLY A 39 -6.53 -12.65 -8.00
CA GLY A 39 -6.02 -13.49 -9.07
C GLY A 39 -4.53 -13.82 -8.93
N LYS A 40 -4.04 -14.57 -9.91
CA LYS A 40 -2.60 -14.68 -10.15
C LYS A 40 -2.15 -13.43 -10.90
N ILE A 41 -1.51 -12.50 -10.19
CA ILE A 41 -1.07 -11.21 -10.72
C ILE A 41 0.44 -11.20 -10.83
N PHE A 42 0.94 -10.74 -11.99
CA PHE A 42 2.37 -10.65 -12.25
C PHE A 42 2.86 -9.22 -12.14
N ILE A 43 4.08 -9.07 -11.63
CA ILE A 43 4.80 -7.80 -11.54
C ILE A 43 6.15 -7.91 -12.23
N GLU A 44 6.63 -6.77 -12.71
CA GLU A 44 7.96 -6.62 -13.29
C GLU A 44 8.75 -5.56 -12.52
N CYS A 45 10.07 -5.72 -12.47
CA CYS A 45 10.99 -4.74 -11.91
C CYS A 45 11.22 -3.61 -12.92
N VAL A 46 10.92 -2.37 -12.55
CA VAL A 46 10.98 -1.19 -13.45
C VAL A 46 12.33 -0.49 -13.37
N GLU A 47 12.91 -0.43 -12.18
CA GLU A 47 14.23 0.16 -11.95
C GLU A 47 14.88 -0.44 -10.70
N GLY A 48 16.20 -0.28 -10.61
CA GLY A 48 16.99 -0.64 -9.44
C GLY A 48 17.47 -2.09 -9.44
N ASP A 49 18.62 -2.31 -8.79
CA ASP A 49 19.24 -3.64 -8.66
C ASP A 49 19.31 -4.09 -7.19
N LYS A 50 19.18 -3.15 -6.25
CA LYS A 50 19.23 -3.47 -4.82
C LYS A 50 17.89 -3.99 -4.35
N LYS A 51 17.86 -5.20 -3.80
CA LYS A 51 16.66 -5.77 -3.19
C LYS A 51 16.24 -4.97 -1.94
N SER A 52 14.94 -4.88 -1.71
CA SER A 52 14.33 -4.30 -0.49
C SER A 52 13.26 -5.25 0.05
N ASP A 53 13.09 -5.26 1.37
CA ASP A 53 12.01 -5.97 2.06
C ASP A 53 10.68 -5.19 2.01
N CYS A 54 10.73 -3.91 1.62
CA CYS A 54 9.58 -3.03 1.36
C CYS A 54 9.85 -2.20 0.09
N PRO A 55 9.81 -2.81 -1.11
CA PRO A 55 10.09 -2.09 -2.35
C PRO A 55 8.95 -1.13 -2.72
N MET A 56 9.27 -0.12 -3.51
CA MET A 56 8.23 0.75 -4.10
C MET A 56 7.39 -0.06 -5.10
N PHE A 57 6.07 0.12 -5.04
CA PHE A 57 5.12 -0.48 -5.96
C PHE A 57 4.27 0.59 -6.65
N TRP A 58 4.24 0.56 -7.98
CA TRP A 58 3.59 1.56 -8.83
C TRP A 58 2.17 1.19 -9.29
N GLY A 59 1.57 0.12 -8.73
CA GLY A 59 0.23 -0.34 -9.15
C GLY A 59 -0.93 0.43 -8.53
N GLU A 60 -0.79 0.91 -7.29
CA GLU A 60 -1.81 1.72 -6.59
C GLU A 60 -1.18 2.52 -5.44
N LEU A 61 -1.75 3.69 -5.16
CA LEU A 61 -1.31 4.55 -4.06
C LEU A 61 -1.81 3.99 -2.71
N GLY A 62 -0.98 4.04 -1.67
CA GLY A 62 -1.43 3.86 -0.28
C GLY A 62 -1.32 2.44 0.30
N THR A 63 -0.97 1.41 -0.48
CA THR A 63 -0.78 0.05 0.04
C THR A 63 0.67 -0.42 -0.13
N PRO A 64 1.40 -0.73 0.96
CA PRO A 64 2.79 -1.16 0.86
C PRO A 64 2.90 -2.57 0.27
N MET A 65 3.91 -2.77 -0.55
CA MET A 65 4.36 -4.08 -1.01
C MET A 65 5.55 -4.54 -0.18
N ILE A 66 5.57 -5.80 0.22
CA ILE A 66 6.62 -6.38 1.07
C ILE A 66 7.11 -7.72 0.54
N SER A 67 8.34 -8.07 0.90
CA SER A 67 8.91 -9.40 0.62
C SER A 67 8.25 -10.48 1.50
N ARG A 68 8.44 -11.75 1.15
CA ARG A 68 8.05 -12.89 2.01
C ARG A 68 8.69 -12.81 3.41
N LYS A 69 9.97 -12.44 3.48
CA LYS A 69 10.69 -12.31 4.75
C LYS A 69 10.05 -11.24 5.65
N ALA A 70 9.70 -10.08 5.09
CA ALA A 70 8.98 -9.05 5.84
C ALA A 70 7.59 -9.53 6.27
N LYS A 71 6.86 -10.27 5.41
CA LYS A 71 5.56 -10.85 5.77
C LYS A 71 5.69 -11.75 7.00
N GLU A 72 6.65 -12.67 7.02
CA GLU A 72 6.85 -13.60 8.14
C GLU A 72 7.09 -12.89 9.49
N ILE A 73 7.74 -11.73 9.46
CA ILE A 73 8.00 -10.92 10.66
C ILE A 73 6.76 -10.10 11.06
N LEU A 74 6.06 -9.51 10.10
CA LEU A 74 4.94 -8.60 10.35
C LEU A 74 3.64 -9.35 10.66
N GLU A 75 3.39 -10.48 10.02
CA GLU A 75 2.14 -11.21 10.09
C GLU A 75 1.66 -11.49 11.53
N PRO A 76 2.49 -11.97 12.48
CA PRO A 76 2.05 -12.16 13.86
C PRO A 76 1.59 -10.88 14.58
N LEU A 77 2.03 -9.70 14.11
CA LEU A 77 1.72 -8.40 14.72
C LEU A 77 0.47 -7.76 14.12
N ILE A 78 0.18 -8.00 12.83
CA ILE A 78 -0.85 -7.25 12.09
C ILE A 78 -1.91 -8.12 11.42
N CYS A 79 -1.82 -9.45 11.47
CA CYS A 79 -2.71 -10.36 10.74
C CYS A 79 -4.21 -10.16 10.99
N ASN A 80 -4.60 -9.65 12.16
CA ASN A 80 -6.00 -9.39 12.49
C ASN A 80 -6.57 -8.16 11.77
N ASN A 81 -5.70 -7.26 11.26
CA ASN A 81 -6.07 -5.96 10.70
C ASN A 81 -5.77 -5.85 9.20
N VAL A 82 -5.18 -6.87 8.59
CA VAL A 82 -4.72 -6.85 7.20
C VAL A 82 -4.97 -8.19 6.53
N GLU A 83 -4.97 -8.19 5.20
CA GLU A 83 -4.72 -9.38 4.40
C GLU A 83 -3.46 -9.18 3.55
N PHE A 84 -2.76 -10.27 3.25
CA PHE A 84 -1.57 -10.28 2.41
C PHE A 84 -1.92 -10.82 1.03
N LEU A 85 -1.93 -9.95 0.03
CA LEU A 85 -2.34 -10.26 -1.34
C LEU A 85 -1.10 -10.56 -2.20
N PRO A 86 -0.93 -11.79 -2.72
CA PRO A 86 0.30 -12.20 -3.40
C PRO A 86 0.45 -11.56 -4.78
N LEU A 87 1.68 -11.17 -5.11
CA LEU A 87 2.14 -10.71 -6.42
C LEU A 87 3.36 -11.54 -6.84
N ILE A 88 3.44 -11.92 -8.11
CA ILE A 88 4.47 -12.84 -8.60
C ILE A 88 5.40 -12.09 -9.56
N HIS A 89 6.70 -12.08 -9.26
CA HIS A 89 7.68 -11.56 -10.20
C HIS A 89 7.69 -12.41 -11.47
N ASP A 90 7.51 -11.76 -12.62
CA ASP A 90 7.39 -12.38 -13.94
C ASP A 90 8.60 -13.26 -14.34
N VAL A 91 9.83 -12.81 -14.07
CA VAL A 91 11.07 -13.53 -14.42
C VAL A 91 11.49 -14.53 -13.34
N THR A 92 11.55 -14.11 -12.08
CA THR A 92 12.15 -14.92 -11.00
C THR A 92 11.13 -15.83 -10.30
N SER A 93 9.83 -15.61 -10.53
CA SER A 93 8.74 -16.24 -9.77
C SER A 93 8.80 -15.97 -8.26
N GLU A 94 9.63 -15.03 -7.79
CA GLU A 94 9.63 -14.58 -6.40
C GLU A 94 8.26 -13.96 -6.06
N VAL A 95 7.75 -14.26 -4.86
CA VAL A 95 6.44 -13.78 -4.41
C VAL A 95 6.62 -12.62 -3.44
N TYR A 96 5.98 -11.51 -3.77
CA TYR A 96 5.80 -10.35 -2.91
C TYR A 96 4.33 -10.28 -2.44
N TYR A 97 4.06 -9.45 -1.45
CA TYR A 97 2.71 -9.30 -0.90
C TYR A 97 2.34 -7.83 -0.78
N LEU A 98 1.15 -7.46 -1.24
CA LEU A 98 0.52 -6.21 -0.85
C LEU A 98 -0.16 -6.38 0.50
N ILE A 99 0.01 -5.41 1.38
CA ILE A 99 -0.68 -5.37 2.67
C ILE A 99 -1.99 -4.60 2.52
N ASN A 100 -3.08 -5.28 2.20
CA ASN A 100 -4.37 -4.61 2.20
C ASN A 100 -4.86 -4.47 3.66
N VAL A 101 -4.78 -3.24 4.17
CA VAL A 101 -5.25 -2.90 5.52
C VAL A 101 -6.78 -2.86 5.54
N LEU A 102 -7.38 -3.66 6.41
CA LEU A 102 -8.84 -3.78 6.60
C LEU A 102 -9.34 -2.94 7.78
N ASN A 103 -8.44 -2.61 8.70
CA ASN A 103 -8.76 -1.76 9.85
C ASN A 103 -8.85 -0.29 9.46
N THR A 104 -10.03 0.31 9.57
CA THR A 104 -10.26 1.73 9.33
C THR A 104 -10.54 2.46 10.63
N VAL A 105 -9.82 3.55 10.88
CA VAL A 105 -9.96 4.38 12.07
C VAL A 105 -10.14 5.82 11.63
N ASP A 106 -11.27 6.43 12.00
CA ASP A 106 -11.45 7.88 11.92
C ASP A 106 -10.58 8.56 12.99
N ALA A 107 -9.34 8.85 12.59
CA ALA A 107 -8.27 9.24 13.48
C ALA A 107 -7.87 10.70 13.34
N ILE A 108 -8.29 11.41 12.29
CA ILE A 108 -7.78 12.76 12.00
C ILE A 108 -8.35 13.78 12.99
N ASN A 109 -7.46 14.53 13.62
CA ASN A 109 -7.81 15.71 14.40
C ASN A 109 -7.84 16.93 13.48
N TYR A 110 -8.97 17.18 12.81
CA TYR A 110 -9.12 18.30 11.88
C TYR A 110 -8.94 19.69 12.51
N ASN A 111 -9.05 19.82 13.84
CA ASN A 111 -8.75 21.07 14.54
C ASN A 111 -7.25 21.39 14.61
N LYS A 112 -6.39 20.37 14.43
CA LYS A 112 -4.93 20.48 14.46
C LYS A 112 -4.26 20.15 13.12
N ALA A 113 -4.97 19.47 12.22
CA ALA A 113 -4.50 19.17 10.88
C ALA A 113 -4.53 20.43 10.00
N VAL A 114 -3.62 20.49 9.03
CA VAL A 114 -3.59 21.49 7.97
C VAL A 114 -3.84 20.76 6.66
N LEU A 115 -5.03 21.00 6.10
CA LEU A 115 -5.46 20.40 4.84
C LEU A 115 -4.83 21.14 3.67
N GLU A 116 -4.27 20.38 2.74
CA GLU A 116 -3.87 20.91 1.44
C GLU A 116 -5.13 21.03 0.56
N LYS A 117 -5.39 22.25 0.08
CA LYS A 117 -6.57 22.55 -0.72
C LYS A 117 -6.19 23.26 -2.02
N LEU A 118 -6.86 22.90 -3.10
CA LEU A 118 -6.84 23.69 -4.33
C LEU A 118 -7.58 25.01 -4.14
N SER A 119 -7.39 25.95 -5.06
CA SER A 119 -8.13 27.22 -5.10
C SER A 119 -9.65 27.02 -5.18
N THR A 120 -10.12 25.87 -5.66
CA THR A 120 -11.52 25.45 -5.69
C THR A 120 -12.08 25.02 -4.32
N GLY A 121 -11.22 24.87 -3.32
CA GLY A 121 -11.56 24.32 -2.00
C GLY A 121 -11.49 22.79 -1.92
N LEU A 122 -11.21 22.09 -3.03
CA LEU A 122 -11.02 20.64 -3.03
C LEU A 122 -9.81 20.26 -2.19
N ILE A 123 -10.00 19.37 -1.22
CA ILE A 123 -8.92 18.81 -0.40
C ILE A 123 -8.17 17.78 -1.25
N ILE A 124 -6.86 17.98 -1.40
CA ILE A 124 -5.98 17.11 -2.18
C ILE A 124 -4.94 16.39 -1.32
N GLY A 125 -4.87 16.72 -0.03
CA GLY A 125 -3.94 16.08 0.89
C GLY A 125 -3.88 16.77 2.25
N PHE A 126 -2.79 16.50 2.97
CA PHE A 126 -2.46 17.09 4.25
C PHE A 126 -1.07 17.72 4.15
N GLU A 127 -0.95 19.01 4.43
CA GLU A 127 0.35 19.63 4.71
C GLU A 127 0.86 19.16 6.08
N LYS A 128 -0.06 19.06 7.05
CA LYS A 128 0.20 18.54 8.41
C LYS A 128 -0.97 17.68 8.85
N TYR A 129 -0.68 16.53 9.44
CA TYR A 129 -1.68 15.66 10.04
C TYR A 129 -1.46 15.56 11.55
N ALA A 130 -2.55 15.33 12.27
CA ALA A 130 -2.54 15.05 13.69
C ALA A 130 -3.58 13.98 13.96
N PHE A 131 -3.23 12.98 14.78
CA PHE A 131 -4.19 11.96 15.17
C PHE A 131 -4.85 12.27 16.51
N LEU A 132 -6.10 11.81 16.67
CA LEU A 132 -6.78 11.69 17.94
C LEU A 132 -6.13 10.53 18.71
N ALA A 133 -5.36 10.84 19.75
CA ALA A 133 -4.56 9.85 20.48
C ALA A 133 -5.41 8.66 20.98
N ASN A 134 -6.58 8.95 21.54
CA ASN A 134 -7.52 7.94 22.03
C ASN A 134 -8.12 7.02 20.95
N LYS A 135 -7.98 7.37 19.66
CA LYS A 135 -8.45 6.55 18.53
C LYS A 135 -7.35 5.63 17.99
N VAL A 136 -6.09 6.06 18.06
CA VAL A 136 -4.95 5.33 17.48
C VAL A 136 -4.14 4.55 18.52
N GLU A 137 -4.41 4.75 19.82
CA GLU A 137 -3.77 3.98 20.87
C GLU A 137 -4.01 2.47 20.69
N GLY A 138 -2.93 1.68 20.71
CA GLY A 138 -2.97 0.24 20.48
C GLY A 138 -3.17 -0.18 19.01
N GLN A 139 -3.38 0.76 18.08
CA GLN A 139 -3.50 0.47 16.65
C GLN A 139 -2.10 0.35 16.02
N ILE A 140 -1.71 -0.86 15.62
CA ILE A 140 -0.41 -1.10 14.96
C ILE A 140 -0.43 -0.64 13.50
N ILE A 141 -1.56 -0.85 12.82
CA ILE A 141 -1.77 -0.45 11.42
C ILE A 141 -3.26 -0.13 11.18
N PHE A 142 -3.53 0.92 10.42
CA PHE A 142 -4.89 1.37 10.08
C PHE A 142 -4.90 2.24 8.81
N LYS A 143 -6.06 2.36 8.18
CA LYS A 143 -6.39 3.39 7.19
C LYS A 143 -7.22 4.49 7.86
N THR A 144 -7.02 5.73 7.43
CA THR A 144 -7.82 6.90 7.85
C THR A 144 -8.17 7.71 6.62
N PHE A 145 -9.32 8.40 6.69
CA PHE A 145 -9.85 9.25 5.63
C PHE A 145 -9.94 10.70 6.12
#